data_AF-A0A1R1BC38-F1
#
_entry.id   AF-A0A1R1BC38-F1
#
_cell.length_a   1.000
_cell.length_b   1.000
_cell.length_c   1.000
_cell.angle_alpha   90.00
_cell.angle_beta   90.00
_cell.angle_gamma   90.00
#
_symmetry.space_group_name_H-M   'P 1'
#
loop_
_entity.id
_entity.type
_entity.pdbx_description
1 polymer ?
#
loop_
_entity_poly.entity_id
_entity_poly.type
_entity_poly.pdbx_seq_one_letter_code
_entity_poly.pdbx_strand_id
1 'polypeptide(L)' 'MGAWGYGNLENDTVLDWVEELLESEDLSLISESIETVFEDSYLDADTASIAVGALEILAALQSRQGKEEYDE' A
#
# COMPACT_ATOMS: atom_id res chain seq x y z
N MET A 1 14.61 -7.52 -2.51
CA MET A 1 13.42 -8.38 -2.71
C MET A 1 12.48 -7.52 -3.55
N GLY A 2 12.05 -8.03 -4.70
CA GLY A 2 11.61 -7.23 -5.85
C GLY A 2 10.15 -7.52 -6.17
N ALA A 3 9.51 -6.64 -6.95
CA ALA A 3 8.11 -6.84 -7.30
C ALA A 3 7.91 -8.12 -8.16
N TRP A 4 6.85 -8.87 -7.87
CA TRP A 4 6.46 -10.07 -8.62
C TRP A 4 5.65 -9.71 -9.88
N GLY A 5 5.23 -8.45 -9.96
CA GLY A 5 4.65 -7.81 -11.13
C GLY A 5 4.61 -6.30 -10.93
N TYR A 6 3.73 -5.60 -11.65
CA TYR A 6 3.64 -4.13 -11.63
C TYR A 6 2.49 -3.62 -10.77
N GLY A 7 1.65 -4.51 -10.23
CA GLY A 7 0.52 -4.17 -9.37
C GLY A 7 0.96 -3.64 -8.00
N ASN A 8 0.07 -2.87 -7.37
CA ASN A 8 0.36 -2.24 -6.07
C ASN A 8 0.57 -3.29 -4.96
N LEU A 9 -0.16 -4.40 -5.03
CA LEU A 9 -0.08 -5.53 -4.10
C LEU A 9 0.84 -6.65 -4.60
N GLU A 10 1.65 -6.40 -5.63
CA GLU A 10 2.68 -7.32 -6.13
C GLU A 10 4.09 -6.87 -5.75
N ASN A 11 4.20 -5.75 -5.02
CA ASN A 11 5.45 -5.21 -4.50
C ASN A 11 5.77 -5.85 -3.14
N ASP A 12 6.95 -6.48 -3.01
CA ASP A 12 7.41 -7.13 -1.77
C ASP A 12 7.34 -6.20 -0.55
N THR A 13 7.81 -4.95 -0.67
CA THR A 13 7.78 -3.97 0.43
C THR A 13 6.34 -3.67 0.87
N VAL A 14 5.40 -3.61 -0.07
CA VAL A 14 3.98 -3.42 0.24
C VAL A 14 3.41 -4.67 0.92
N LEU A 15 3.78 -5.86 0.45
CA LEU A 15 3.30 -7.12 1.02
C LEU A 15 3.80 -7.36 2.44
N ASP A 16 5.06 -7.02 2.74
CA ASP A 16 5.61 -7.05 4.10
C ASP A 16 4.80 -6.11 5.02
N TRP A 17 4.49 -4.89 4.55
CA TRP A 17 3.62 -3.97 5.29
C TRP A 17 2.17 -4.47 5.44
N VAL A 18 1.63 -5.17 4.45
CA VAL A 18 0.30 -5.79 4.54
C VAL A 18 0.27 -6.89 5.60
N GLU A 19 1.36 -7.66 5.77
CA GLU A 19 1.47 -8.62 6.87
C GLU A 19 1.31 -7.92 8.23
N GLU A 20 2.01 -6.81 8.44
CA GLU A 20 1.85 -5.98 9.66
C GLU A 20 0.42 -5.45 9.82
N LEU A 21 -0.22 -5.00 8.73
CA LEU A 21 -1.61 -4.56 8.75
C LEU A 21 -2.57 -5.68 9.18
N LEU A 22 -2.35 -6.91 8.72
CA LEU A 22 -3.20 -8.06 9.06
C LEU A 22 -3.02 -8.50 10.52
N GLU A 23 -1.85 -8.23 11.12
CA GLU A 23 -1.60 -8.47 12.55
C GLU A 23 -2.17 -7.35 13.44
N SER A 24 -2.46 -6.19 12.87
CA SER A 24 -3.08 -5.07 13.59
C SER A 24 -4.59 -5.29 13.84
N GLU A 25 -5.11 -4.71 14.93
CA GLU A 25 -6.53 -4.86 15.31
C GLU A 25 -7.43 -3.73 14.76
N ASP A 26 -6.87 -2.76 14.03
CA ASP A 26 -7.58 -1.59 13.53
C ASP A 26 -7.03 -1.05 12.19
N LEU A 27 -7.50 0.12 11.76
CA LEU A 27 -7.11 0.74 10.48
C LEU A 27 -6.09 1.88 10.67
N SER A 28 -5.50 2.02 11.86
CA SER A 28 -4.56 3.12 12.17
C SER A 28 -3.36 3.09 11.23
N LEU A 29 -2.82 1.90 10.95
CA LEU A 29 -1.66 1.72 10.09
C LEU A 29 -1.90 2.23 8.66
N ILE A 30 -3.14 2.13 8.15
CA ILE A 30 -3.52 2.69 6.85
C ILE A 30 -3.44 4.22 6.89
N SER A 31 -4.03 4.86 7.89
CA SER A 31 -3.98 6.32 8.04
C SER A 31 -2.57 6.83 8.23
N GLU A 32 -1.78 6.21 9.11
CA GLU A 32 -0.41 6.61 9.41
C GLU A 32 0.49 6.55 8.17
N SER A 33 0.36 5.46 7.39
CA SER A 33 1.14 5.28 6.16
C SER A 33 0.84 6.35 5.11
N ILE A 34 -0.42 6.79 5.01
CA ILE A 34 -0.83 7.86 4.10
C ILE A 34 -0.38 9.23 4.63
N GLU A 35 -0.51 9.47 5.94
CA GLU A 35 -0.13 10.74 6.58
C GLU A 35 1.38 10.99 6.52
N THR A 36 2.19 9.94 6.69
CA THR A 36 3.67 10.00 6.63
C THR A 36 4.17 10.67 5.35
N VAL A 37 3.48 10.43 4.22
CA VAL A 37 3.83 11.03 2.92
C VAL A 37 3.71 12.55 2.90
N PHE A 38 2.82 13.13 3.72
CA PHE A 38 2.61 14.57 3.79
C PHE A 38 3.52 15.27 4.80
N GLU A 39 4.07 14.54 5.74
CA GLU A 39 4.93 15.09 6.80
C GLU A 39 6.40 15.20 6.38
N ASP A 40 6.88 14.26 5.56
CA ASP A 40 8.28 14.26 5.16
C ASP A 40 8.54 15.15 3.93
N SER A 41 9.67 15.88 3.99
CA SER A 41 10.19 16.68 2.89
C SER A 41 10.86 15.83 1.80
N TYR A 42 11.25 14.61 2.14
CA TYR A 42 11.82 13.63 1.22
C TYR A 42 11.02 12.33 1.32
N LEU A 43 10.58 11.81 0.17
CA LEU A 43 9.84 10.57 0.11
C LEU A 43 10.73 9.50 -0.54
N ASP A 44 11.08 8.47 0.23
CA ASP A 44 11.75 7.31 -0.34
C ASP A 44 10.76 6.38 -1.07
N ALA A 45 11.33 5.47 -1.87
CA ALA A 45 10.54 4.57 -2.70
C ALA A 45 9.69 3.60 -1.88
N ASP A 46 10.16 3.20 -0.70
CA ASP A 46 9.48 2.22 0.16
C ASP A 46 8.25 2.86 0.80
N THR A 47 8.42 4.05 1.39
CA THR A 47 7.34 4.86 1.97
C THR A 47 6.31 5.23 0.91
N ALA A 48 6.76 5.65 -0.28
CA ALA A 48 5.86 5.93 -1.39
C ALA A 48 5.05 4.69 -1.82
N SER A 49 5.71 3.53 -1.92
CA SER A 49 5.07 2.27 -2.33
C SER A 49 4.03 1.81 -1.31
N ILE A 50 4.39 1.85 -0.01
CA ILE A 50 3.50 1.51 1.10
C ILE A 50 2.26 2.40 1.09
N ALA A 51 2.42 3.72 0.92
CA ALA A 51 1.29 4.63 0.89
C ALA A 51 0.34 4.38 -0.30
N VAL A 52 0.87 4.02 -1.47
CA VAL A 52 0.05 3.63 -2.63
C VAL A 52 -0.70 2.32 -2.34
N GLY A 53 -0.05 1.33 -1.74
CA GLY A 53 -0.69 0.09 -1.29
C GLY A 53 -1.81 0.34 -0.26
N ALA A 54 -1.56 1.21 0.72
CA ALA A 54 -2.55 1.63 1.71
C ALA A 54 -3.78 2.29 1.08
N LEU A 55 -3.57 3.15 0.07
CA LEU A 55 -4.65 3.78 -0.69
C LEU A 55 -5.48 2.77 -1.49
N GLU A 56 -4.85 1.75 -2.09
CA GLU A 56 -5.55 0.68 -2.80
C GLU A 56 -6.49 -0.09 -1.86
N ILE A 57 -5.99 -0.48 -0.67
CA ILE A 57 -6.80 -1.16 0.34
C ILE A 57 -7.94 -0.27 0.82
N LEU A 58 -7.67 1.01 1.10
CA LEU A 58 -8.69 1.98 1.50
C LEU A 58 -9.77 2.16 0.43
N ALA A 59 -9.39 2.16 -0.84
CA ALA A 59 -10.31 2.23 -1.97
C ALA A 59 -11.16 0.95 -2.08
N ALA A 60 -10.54 -0.22 -1.91
CA ALA A 60 -11.23 -1.51 -1.90
C ALA A 60 -12.26 -1.62 -0.75
N LEU A 61 -11.93 -1.14 0.45
CA LEU A 61 -12.87 -1.06 1.58
C LEU A 61 -14.11 -0.21 1.26
N GLN A 62 -13.97 0.78 0.37
CA GLN A 62 -15.07 1.62 -0.11
C GLN A 62 -15.77 1.06 -1.36
N SER A 63 -15.47 -0.18 -1.76
CA SER A 63 -15.95 -0.78 -3.03
C SER A 63 -15.55 0.03 -4.26
N ARG A 64 -14.36 0.63 -4.22
CA ARG A 64 -13.75 1.45 -5.29
C ARG A 64 -12.36 0.93 -5.65
N GLN A 65 -12.15 -0.39 -5.59
CA GLN A 65 -10.87 -0.99 -5.93
C GLN A 65 -10.40 -0.59 -7.33
N GLY A 66 -9.08 -0.53 -7.50
CA GLY A 66 -8.44 -0.33 -8.79
C GLY A 66 -8.89 -1.38 -9.80
N LYS A 67 -8.91 -1.01 -11.07
CA LYS A 67 -9.02 -1.97 -12.16
C LYS A 67 -7.61 -2.37 -12.55
N GLU A 68 -7.11 -3.45 -11.98
CA GLU A 68 -5.92 -4.11 -12.55
C GLU A 68 -6.35 -4.87 -13.80
N GLU A 69 -5.97 -4.36 -14.96
CA GLU A 69 -5.99 -5.14 -16.20
C GLU A 69 -4.73 -6.02 -16.18
N TYR A 70 -4.92 -7.33 -16.04
CA TYR A 70 -3.86 -8.31 -16.26
C TYR A 70 -3.80 -8.58 -17.76
N ASP A 71 -2.68 -8.23 -18.42
CA ASP A 71 -2.39 -8.75 -19.75
C ASP A 71 -2.15 -10.27 -19.61
N GLU A 72 -3.00 -11.08 -20.27
CA GLU A 72 -2.90 -12.56 -20.30
C GLU A 72 -1.60 -13.07 -20.92
#